data_AF-A0A385SCX0-F1
#
_entry.id   AF-A0A385SCX0-F1
#
_cell.length_a   1.000
_cell.length_b   1.000
_cell.length_c   1.000
_cell.angle_alpha   90.00
_cell.angle_beta   90.00
_cell.angle_gamma   90.00
#
_symmetry.space_group_name_H-M   'P 1'
#
loop_
_entity.id
_entity.type
_entity.pdbx_description
1 polymer ?
#
loop_
_entity_poly.entity_id
_entity_poly.type
_entity_poly.pdbx_seq_one_letter_code
_entity_poly.pdbx_strand_id
1 'polypeptide(L)'
;MNRIQRWVRDYFGFSRSQVNAFLILLPLMMLIVFAPAVWKNYVLPRPYDDTKDRAMLDSLVGVWEAGLEKDKVRAPEAVEPSVFRFDPNTATVEQWRALGLSAASSTRIAHYREKGGKFRVKADLLKIYGIDPAFYHRVFAYIALPENKTGAEEKKDLWDNHHKESRESRFKTNNARFDINAADTAQLKSVYGIGEKLSQRILKYRDALGGFVTLEQLTEIYGLDTAVVTRLKTKCVVLPDFRPDRININQADEKRLAAHPYLKSGVARIIVAYRFQHGEFRSVDDLRKIQGLDPKIIDKIAPYLTL
;
A
#
# COMPACT_ATOMS: atom_id res chain seq x y z
N MET A 1 51.99 11.58 42.39
CA MET A 1 50.66 11.03 42.72
C MET A 1 49.90 12.08 43.52
N ASN A 2 48.80 12.60 42.96
CA ASN A 2 48.03 13.70 43.56
C ASN A 2 47.47 13.28 44.93
N ARG A 3 47.27 14.23 45.86
CA ARG A 3 46.79 13.92 47.23
C ARG A 3 45.49 13.09 47.21
N ILE A 4 44.60 13.38 46.26
CA ILE A 4 43.34 12.67 46.03
C ILE A 4 43.58 11.21 45.59
N GLN A 5 44.52 10.97 44.68
CA GLN A 5 44.84 9.61 44.21
C GLN A 5 45.36 8.72 45.33
N ARG A 6 46.20 9.26 46.23
CA ARG A 6 46.68 8.53 47.42
C ARG A 6 45.52 8.20 48.36
N TRP A 7 44.68 9.19 48.66
CA TRP A 7 43.55 8.99 49.55
C TRP A 7 42.56 7.92 49.03
N VAL A 8 42.17 7.97 47.75
CA VAL A 8 41.27 6.95 47.15
C VAL A 8 41.92 5.57 47.20
N ARG A 9 43.21 5.47 46.86
CA ARG A 9 43.93 4.20 46.90
C ARG A 9 43.95 3.58 48.29
N ASP A 10 44.24 4.39 49.30
CA ASP A 10 44.44 3.93 50.67
C ASP A 10 43.09 3.64 51.36
N TYR A 11 42.01 4.34 50.98
CA TYR A 11 40.65 4.11 51.49
C TYR A 11 39.97 2.88 50.86
N PHE A 12 40.11 2.68 49.54
CA PHE A 12 39.44 1.60 48.81
C PHE A 12 40.34 0.38 48.51
N GLY A 13 41.63 0.43 48.85
CA GLY A 13 42.58 -0.65 48.59
C GLY A 13 42.91 -0.88 47.11
N PHE A 14 42.70 0.13 46.27
CA PHE A 14 42.85 0.00 44.81
C PHE A 14 44.31 -0.02 44.36
N SER A 15 44.58 -0.64 43.22
CA SER A 15 45.85 -0.51 42.51
C SER A 15 45.96 0.85 41.79
N ARG A 16 47.18 1.26 41.39
CA ARG A 16 47.40 2.56 40.72
C ARG A 16 46.58 2.71 39.43
N SER A 17 46.39 1.63 38.67
CA SER A 17 45.58 1.63 37.44
C SER A 17 44.08 1.75 37.75
N GLN A 18 43.60 1.07 38.79
CA GLN A 18 42.21 1.13 39.22
C GLN A 18 41.83 2.52 39.76
N VAL A 19 42.73 3.21 40.46
CA VAL A 19 42.49 4.59 40.91
C VAL A 19 42.29 5.53 39.72
N ASN A 20 43.11 5.39 38.67
CA ASN A 20 42.96 6.21 37.46
C ASN A 20 41.64 5.90 36.74
N ALA A 21 41.26 4.61 36.63
CA ALA A 21 39.98 4.21 36.07
C ALA A 21 38.79 4.75 36.89
N PHE A 22 38.87 4.65 38.21
CA PHE A 22 37.84 5.14 39.14
C PHE A 22 37.65 6.66 39.04
N LEU A 23 38.74 7.42 38.98
CA LEU A 23 38.70 8.88 38.86
C LEU A 23 38.13 9.36 37.51
N ILE A 24 38.17 8.53 36.47
CA ILE A 24 37.56 8.82 35.17
C ILE A 24 36.08 8.37 35.15
N LEU A 25 35.80 7.18 35.69
CA LEU A 25 34.49 6.56 35.62
C LEU A 25 33.46 7.31 36.49
N LEU A 26 33.85 7.74 37.68
CA LEU A 26 32.94 8.40 38.63
C LEU A 26 32.33 9.71 38.08
N PRO A 27 33.11 10.67 37.52
CA PRO A 27 32.52 11.87 36.92
C PRO A 27 31.73 11.55 35.64
N LEU A 28 32.15 10.57 34.84
CA LEU A 28 31.39 10.15 33.66
C LEU A 28 30.01 9.60 34.04
N MET A 29 29.95 8.79 35.10
CA MET A 29 28.71 8.23 35.61
C MET A 29 27.79 9.33 36.18
N MET A 30 28.35 10.31 36.90
CA MET A 30 27.59 11.50 37.32
C MET A 30 27.03 12.27 36.12
N LEU A 31 27.83 12.49 35.07
CA LEU A 31 27.39 13.19 33.88
C LEU A 31 26.19 12.49 33.21
N ILE A 32 26.22 11.17 33.10
CA ILE A 32 25.12 10.39 32.53
C ILE A 32 23.85 10.51 33.38
N VAL A 33 23.96 10.44 34.71
CA VAL A 33 22.81 10.51 35.63
C VAL A 33 22.18 11.90 35.64
N PHE A 34 23.00 12.96 35.61
CA PHE A 34 22.50 14.34 35.66
C PHE A 34 22.15 14.93 34.30
N ALA A 35 22.62 14.35 33.19
CA ALA A 35 22.36 14.85 31.84
C ALA A 35 20.86 14.99 31.52
N PRO A 36 19.95 14.03 31.83
CA PRO A 36 18.52 14.18 31.54
C PRO A 36 17.87 15.32 32.33
N ALA A 37 18.28 15.54 33.59
CA ALA A 37 17.74 16.61 34.43
C ALA A 37 18.17 17.99 33.91
N VAL A 38 19.45 18.12 33.53
CA VAL A 38 19.97 19.33 32.89
C VAL A 38 19.29 19.57 31.55
N TRP A 39 19.14 18.54 30.72
CA TRP A 39 18.48 18.62 29.42
C TRP A 39 17.01 19.06 29.56
N LYS A 40 16.29 18.49 30.52
CA LYS A 40 14.89 18.86 30.79
C LYS A 40 14.75 20.32 31.25
N ASN A 41 15.65 20.78 32.12
CA ASN A 41 15.51 22.09 32.75
C ASN A 41 16.10 23.25 31.92
N TYR A 42 17.05 22.97 31.02
CA TYR A 42 17.77 24.00 30.27
C TYR A 42 17.65 23.88 28.75
N VAL A 43 17.23 22.73 28.19
CA VAL A 43 17.22 22.48 26.73
C VAL A 43 15.82 22.25 26.16
N LEU A 44 14.88 21.68 26.93
CA LEU A 44 13.49 21.59 26.47
C LEU A 44 12.86 22.99 26.39
N PRO A 45 12.21 23.35 25.25
CA PRO A 45 11.39 24.55 25.18
C PRO A 45 10.32 24.51 26.28
N ARG A 46 9.99 25.68 26.85
CA ARG A 46 8.86 25.83 27.78
C ARG A 46 7.60 25.17 27.19
N PRO A 47 6.70 24.63 28.04
CA PRO A 47 5.48 23.97 27.57
C PRO A 47 4.78 24.85 26.54
N TYR A 48 4.46 24.23 25.41
CA TYR A 48 3.80 24.86 24.27
C TYR A 48 2.52 25.55 24.72
N ASP A 49 2.40 26.85 24.44
CA ASP A 49 1.22 27.64 24.78
C ASP A 49 0.11 27.39 23.75
N ASP A 50 -0.72 26.40 24.05
CA ASP A 50 -1.84 25.90 23.23
C ASP A 50 -3.06 26.86 23.22
N THR A 51 -2.98 28.02 23.88
CA THR A 51 -4.11 28.97 23.96
C THR A 51 -4.48 29.54 22.59
N LYS A 52 -3.48 29.86 21.76
CA LYS A 52 -3.71 30.40 20.40
C LYS A 52 -4.26 29.34 19.45
N ASP A 53 -3.79 28.12 19.60
CA ASP A 53 -4.20 27.00 18.75
C ASP A 53 -5.65 26.60 19.03
N ARG A 54 -6.05 26.57 20.31
CA ARG A 54 -7.44 26.35 20.70
C ARG A 54 -8.37 27.44 20.17
N ALA A 55 -7.98 28.71 20.27
CA ALA A 55 -8.76 29.81 19.72
C ALA A 55 -8.91 29.71 18.19
N MET A 56 -7.88 29.25 17.49
CA MET A 56 -7.93 29.01 16.04
C MET A 56 -8.86 27.84 15.70
N LEU A 57 -8.82 26.74 16.47
CA LEU A 57 -9.70 25.59 16.30
C LEU A 57 -11.17 25.98 16.51
N ASP A 58 -11.48 26.72 17.58
CA ASP A 58 -12.84 27.19 17.86
C ASP A 58 -13.36 28.10 16.73
N SER A 59 -12.50 28.98 16.19
CA SER A 59 -12.86 29.81 15.04
C SER A 59 -13.14 28.99 13.78
N LEU A 60 -12.35 27.95 13.52
CA LEU A 60 -12.55 27.06 12.37
C LEU A 60 -13.83 26.22 12.50
N VAL A 61 -14.15 25.75 13.70
CA VAL A 61 -15.40 25.02 13.97
C VAL A 61 -16.60 25.93 13.69
N GLY A 62 -16.59 27.17 14.16
CA GLY A 62 -17.67 28.13 13.87
C GLY A 62 -17.86 28.43 12.38
N VAL A 63 -16.76 28.53 11.62
CA VAL A 63 -16.83 28.71 10.16
C VAL A 63 -17.39 27.46 9.47
N TRP A 64 -17.03 26.26 9.94
CA TRP A 64 -17.55 25.02 9.39
C TRP A 64 -19.04 24.84 9.68
N GLU A 65 -19.48 25.09 10.91
CA GLU A 65 -20.90 25.06 11.30
C GLU A 65 -21.74 26.08 10.52
N ALA A 66 -21.22 27.29 10.31
CA ALA A 66 -21.86 28.29 9.45
C ALA A 66 -21.90 27.85 7.97
N GLY A 67 -20.91 27.08 7.51
CA GLY A 67 -20.91 26.44 6.20
C GLY A 67 -21.97 25.35 6.07
N LEU A 68 -22.16 24.54 7.12
CA LEU A 68 -23.19 23.49 7.19
C LEU A 68 -24.62 24.07 7.19
N GLU A 69 -24.82 25.25 7.77
CA GLU A 69 -26.08 26.00 7.68
C GLU A 69 -26.35 26.55 6.27
N LYS A 70 -25.32 27.01 5.55
CA LYS A 70 -25.44 27.48 4.16
C LYS A 70 -25.66 26.34 3.15
N ASP A 71 -25.15 25.15 3.44
CA ASP A 71 -25.34 23.94 2.64
C ASP A 71 -26.64 23.18 2.97
N LYS A 72 -27.49 23.70 3.88
CA LYS A 72 -28.93 23.40 3.87
C LYS A 72 -29.56 24.04 2.63
N VAL A 73 -29.18 23.53 1.45
CA VAL A 73 -30.00 23.63 0.25
C VAL A 73 -31.37 23.10 0.65
N ARG A 74 -32.34 24.01 0.71
CA ARG A 74 -33.77 23.73 0.84
C ARG A 74 -34.06 22.47 0.05
N ALA A 75 -34.36 21.37 0.74
CA ALA A 75 -34.63 20.10 0.11
C ALA A 75 -35.71 20.35 -0.96
N PRO A 76 -35.40 20.19 -2.27
CA PRO A 76 -36.46 20.17 -3.26
C PRO A 76 -37.38 19.01 -2.88
N GLU A 77 -38.69 19.23 -2.98
CA GLU A 77 -39.75 18.25 -2.68
C GLU A 77 -39.30 16.83 -2.96
N ALA A 78 -39.40 15.98 -1.95
CA ALA A 78 -39.07 14.58 -2.04
C ALA A 78 -39.97 13.91 -3.09
N VAL A 79 -39.50 13.88 -4.33
CA VAL A 79 -40.05 13.02 -5.37
C VAL A 79 -39.71 11.60 -4.93
N GLU A 80 -40.73 10.81 -4.59
CA GLU A 80 -40.52 9.42 -4.23
C GLU A 80 -39.74 8.71 -5.36
N PRO A 81 -38.67 7.96 -5.04
CA PRO A 81 -37.83 7.35 -6.06
C PRO A 81 -38.59 6.24 -6.78
N SER A 82 -39.19 6.57 -7.91
CA SER A 82 -39.79 5.59 -8.80
C SER A 82 -38.70 4.90 -9.62
N VAL A 83 -38.64 3.58 -9.54
CA VAL A 83 -37.64 2.79 -10.27
C VAL A 83 -38.27 2.35 -11.59
N PHE A 84 -37.82 2.95 -12.70
CA PHE A 84 -38.28 2.63 -14.06
C PHE A 84 -37.11 2.26 -14.96
N ARG A 85 -37.39 1.52 -16.04
CA ARG A 85 -36.38 1.16 -17.05
C ARG A 85 -36.00 2.40 -17.87
N PHE A 86 -34.70 2.66 -18.02
CA PHE A 86 -34.21 3.85 -18.72
C PHE A 86 -32.97 3.55 -19.56
N ASP A 87 -32.76 4.31 -20.64
CA ASP A 87 -31.52 4.29 -21.42
C ASP A 87 -30.66 5.51 -21.05
N PRO A 88 -29.43 5.32 -20.52
CA PRO A 88 -28.54 6.42 -20.16
C PRO A 88 -28.21 7.39 -21.30
N ASN A 89 -28.30 6.97 -22.57
CA ASN A 89 -28.05 7.84 -23.72
C ASN A 89 -29.24 8.72 -24.10
N THR A 90 -30.43 8.46 -23.55
CA THR A 90 -31.66 9.23 -23.84
C THR A 90 -32.26 9.88 -22.59
N ALA A 91 -32.03 9.33 -21.39
CA ALA A 91 -32.62 9.78 -20.14
C ALA A 91 -32.41 11.28 -19.84
N THR A 92 -33.48 11.99 -19.46
CA THR A 92 -33.44 13.43 -19.16
C THR A 92 -32.88 13.72 -17.76
N VAL A 93 -32.49 14.97 -17.50
CA VAL A 93 -32.03 15.40 -16.17
C VAL A 93 -33.08 15.09 -15.10
N GLU A 94 -34.37 15.31 -15.38
CA GLU A 94 -35.46 15.01 -14.44
C GLU A 94 -35.63 13.51 -14.20
N GLN A 95 -35.48 12.68 -15.25
CA GLN A 95 -35.49 11.22 -15.11
C GLN A 95 -34.34 10.72 -14.23
N TRP A 96 -33.15 11.32 -14.36
CA TRP A 96 -32.02 11.01 -13.47
C TRP A 96 -32.27 11.41 -12.02
N ARG A 97 -32.94 12.54 -11.80
CA ARG A 97 -33.35 12.98 -10.46
C ARG A 97 -34.40 12.05 -9.85
N ALA A 98 -35.38 11.60 -10.64
CA ALA A 98 -36.38 10.64 -10.19
C ALA A 98 -35.78 9.28 -9.78
N LEU A 99 -34.64 8.88 -10.36
CA LEU A 99 -33.88 7.68 -9.94
C LEU A 99 -33.04 7.90 -8.66
N GLY A 100 -32.99 9.13 -8.15
CA GLY A 100 -32.30 9.51 -6.92
C GLY A 100 -30.89 10.06 -7.11
N LEU A 101 -30.54 10.58 -8.30
CA LEU A 101 -29.30 11.35 -8.47
C LEU A 101 -29.48 12.80 -8.05
N SER A 102 -28.40 13.40 -7.54
CA SER A 102 -28.35 14.85 -7.28
C SER A 102 -28.49 15.64 -8.59
N ALA A 103 -28.92 16.90 -8.48
CA ALA A 103 -28.99 17.82 -9.62
C ALA A 103 -27.62 17.92 -10.32
N ALA A 104 -26.53 18.03 -9.54
CA ALA A 104 -25.17 18.12 -10.07
C ALA A 104 -24.76 16.87 -10.87
N SER A 105 -25.03 15.67 -10.36
CA SER A 105 -24.71 14.43 -11.08
C SER A 105 -25.55 14.28 -12.35
N SER A 106 -26.82 14.66 -12.30
CA SER A 106 -27.74 14.62 -13.45
C SER A 106 -27.29 15.55 -14.59
N THR A 107 -26.87 16.78 -14.26
CA THR A 107 -26.32 17.74 -15.25
C THR A 107 -25.01 17.24 -15.85
N ARG A 108 -24.14 16.59 -15.07
CA ARG A 108 -22.89 16.02 -15.60
C ARG A 108 -23.14 14.94 -16.65
N ILE A 109 -24.16 14.10 -16.45
CA ILE A 109 -24.55 13.07 -17.43
C ILE A 109 -25.03 13.73 -18.73
N ALA A 110 -25.82 14.80 -18.64
CA ALA A 110 -26.26 15.56 -19.81
C ALA A 110 -25.05 16.17 -20.57
N HIS A 111 -24.16 16.87 -19.86
CA HIS A 111 -22.96 17.46 -20.47
C HIS A 111 -22.03 16.40 -21.09
N TYR A 112 -21.92 15.21 -20.48
CA TYR A 112 -21.15 14.11 -21.03
C TYR A 112 -21.70 13.66 -22.40
N ARG A 113 -23.04 13.60 -22.54
CA ARG A 113 -23.71 13.24 -23.80
C ARG A 113 -23.60 14.34 -24.85
N GLU A 114 -23.77 15.60 -24.46
CA GLU A 114 -23.62 16.77 -25.36
C GLU A 114 -22.21 16.85 -25.95
N LYS A 115 -21.19 16.51 -25.16
CA LYS A 115 -19.78 16.44 -25.61
C LYS A 115 -19.46 15.19 -26.44
N GLY A 116 -20.47 14.40 -26.84
CA GLY A 116 -20.33 13.22 -27.68
C GLY A 116 -20.02 11.92 -26.92
N GLY A 117 -20.05 11.93 -25.58
CA GLY A 117 -19.94 10.73 -24.77
C GLY A 117 -21.15 9.81 -24.95
N LYS A 118 -20.91 8.51 -25.13
CA LYS A 118 -21.96 7.49 -25.28
C LYS A 118 -21.71 6.33 -24.33
N PHE A 119 -22.76 5.95 -23.60
CA PHE A 119 -22.79 4.76 -22.77
C PHE A 119 -23.03 3.55 -23.67
N ARG A 120 -22.07 2.63 -23.74
CA ARG A 120 -22.16 1.41 -24.57
C ARG A 120 -22.55 0.19 -23.75
N VAL A 121 -22.13 0.14 -22.49
CA VAL A 121 -22.45 -0.95 -21.56
C VAL A 121 -22.97 -0.40 -20.24
N LYS A 122 -23.71 -1.21 -19.48
CA LYS A 122 -24.22 -0.81 -18.15
C LYS A 122 -23.11 -0.23 -17.26
N ALA A 123 -21.91 -0.83 -17.28
CA ALA A 123 -20.77 -0.39 -16.47
C ALA A 123 -20.22 1.00 -16.81
N ASP A 124 -20.56 1.57 -17.97
CA ASP A 124 -20.07 2.90 -18.38
C ASP A 124 -20.61 4.01 -17.48
N LEU A 125 -21.70 3.79 -16.74
CA LEU A 125 -22.22 4.76 -15.77
C LEU A 125 -21.23 5.09 -14.65
N LEU A 126 -20.44 4.11 -14.20
CA LEU A 126 -19.42 4.32 -13.16
C LEU A 126 -18.28 5.25 -13.59
N LYS A 127 -18.23 5.66 -14.86
CA LYS A 127 -17.26 6.65 -15.36
C LYS A 127 -17.64 8.08 -15.01
N ILE A 128 -18.89 8.33 -14.63
CA ILE A 128 -19.38 9.69 -14.36
C ILE A 128 -19.10 10.04 -12.89
N TYR A 129 -18.40 11.16 -12.69
CA TYR A 129 -18.08 11.67 -11.36
C TYR A 129 -19.35 12.01 -10.57
N GLY A 130 -19.51 11.39 -9.39
CA GLY A 130 -20.68 11.54 -8.52
C GLY A 130 -21.74 10.45 -8.68
N ILE A 131 -21.44 9.35 -9.39
CA ILE A 131 -22.19 8.10 -9.33
C ILE A 131 -21.44 7.13 -8.41
N ASP A 132 -22.03 6.82 -7.26
CA ASP A 132 -21.48 5.88 -6.30
C ASP A 132 -21.90 4.42 -6.60
N PRO A 133 -21.16 3.41 -6.11
CA PRO A 133 -21.49 2.01 -6.32
C PRO A 133 -22.88 1.62 -5.81
N ALA A 134 -23.37 2.21 -4.70
CA ALA A 134 -24.66 1.84 -4.13
C ALA A 134 -25.82 2.32 -5.01
N PHE A 135 -25.75 3.54 -5.55
CA PHE A 135 -26.66 4.01 -6.60
C PHE A 135 -26.65 3.07 -7.81
N TYR A 136 -25.45 2.74 -8.32
CA TYR A 136 -25.29 1.91 -9.50
C TYR A 136 -25.93 0.52 -9.34
N HIS A 137 -25.70 -0.14 -8.20
CA HIS A 137 -26.30 -1.44 -7.92
C HIS A 137 -27.83 -1.39 -7.86
N ARG A 138 -28.41 -0.32 -7.30
CA ARG A 138 -29.87 -0.14 -7.23
C ARG A 138 -30.51 -0.04 -8.60
N VAL A 139 -29.89 0.69 -9.53
CA VAL A 139 -30.46 0.92 -10.87
C VAL A 139 -30.02 -0.12 -11.90
N PHE A 140 -29.07 -1.01 -11.56
CA PHE A 140 -28.43 -1.93 -12.50
C PHE A 140 -29.41 -2.75 -13.36
N ALA A 141 -30.47 -3.28 -12.74
CA ALA A 141 -31.48 -4.10 -13.40
C ALA A 141 -32.35 -3.30 -14.40
N TYR A 142 -32.38 -1.98 -14.26
CA TYR A 142 -33.27 -1.08 -15.00
C TYR A 142 -32.55 -0.33 -16.14
N ILE A 143 -31.23 -0.47 -16.26
CA ILE A 143 -30.46 0.14 -17.35
C ILE A 143 -30.69 -0.64 -18.66
N ALA A 144 -31.21 0.04 -19.67
CA ALA A 144 -31.41 -0.48 -21.02
C ALA A 144 -30.13 -0.43 -21.87
N LEU A 145 -29.05 -1.06 -21.38
CA LEU A 145 -27.79 -1.25 -22.11
C LEU A 145 -27.30 -2.69 -21.96
N PRO A 146 -26.48 -3.21 -22.89
CA PRO A 146 -25.88 -4.52 -22.74
C PRO A 146 -24.89 -4.54 -21.58
N GLU A 147 -24.71 -5.71 -20.97
CA GLU A 147 -23.80 -5.89 -19.83
C GLU A 147 -22.33 -5.87 -20.27
N ASN A 148 -22.07 -6.43 -21.45
CA ASN A 148 -20.76 -6.47 -22.09
C ASN A 148 -20.84 -5.83 -23.46
N LYS A 149 -19.71 -5.32 -23.98
CA LYS A 149 -19.64 -4.83 -25.35
C LYS A 149 -19.80 -6.02 -26.28
N THR A 150 -21.03 -6.30 -26.71
CA THR A 150 -21.28 -7.21 -27.82
C THR A 150 -20.70 -6.56 -29.06
N GLY A 151 -19.62 -7.14 -29.58
CA GLY A 151 -19.27 -6.97 -30.98
C GLY A 151 -20.47 -7.46 -31.78
N ALA A 152 -20.94 -6.62 -32.70
CA ALA A 152 -22.06 -6.94 -33.58
C ALA A 152 -21.84 -8.32 -34.21
N GLU A 153 -22.72 -9.26 -33.89
CA GLU A 153 -23.09 -10.31 -34.83
C GLU A 153 -23.76 -9.60 -36.00
N GLU A 154 -23.02 -9.48 -37.11
CA GLU A 154 -23.50 -9.55 -38.51
C GLU A 154 -22.43 -8.94 -39.43
N LYS A 155 -21.51 -9.82 -39.86
CA LYS A 155 -21.13 -10.00 -41.27
C LYS A 155 -20.36 -11.32 -41.35
N LYS A 156 -21.16 -12.38 -41.34
CA LYS A 156 -20.79 -13.67 -41.89
C LYS A 156 -20.79 -13.49 -43.42
N ASP A 157 -19.79 -14.10 -44.04
CA ASP A 157 -19.53 -14.20 -45.48
C ASP A 157 -18.73 -13.04 -46.10
N LEU A 158 -17.72 -13.42 -46.89
CA LEU A 158 -16.77 -12.62 -47.67
C LEU A 158 -15.41 -12.33 -46.99
N TRP A 159 -14.67 -13.38 -46.62
CA TRP A 159 -13.45 -13.73 -47.37
C TRP A 159 -12.95 -15.12 -46.97
N ASP A 160 -13.26 -16.05 -47.86
CA ASP A 160 -12.73 -17.39 -47.92
C ASP A 160 -11.21 -17.43 -47.99
N ASN A 161 -10.66 -18.45 -47.34
CA ASN A 161 -9.51 -19.23 -47.78
C ASN A 161 -8.24 -18.45 -48.16
N HIS A 162 -7.44 -18.06 -47.17
CA HIS A 162 -6.00 -18.28 -47.19
C HIS A 162 -5.45 -18.12 -45.76
N HIS A 163 -4.60 -19.06 -45.32
CA HIS A 163 -3.96 -19.17 -43.99
C HIS A 163 -4.63 -20.09 -42.96
N LYS A 164 -4.98 -21.30 -43.40
CA LYS A 164 -5.22 -22.45 -42.53
C LYS A 164 -3.96 -23.33 -42.55
N GLU A 165 -2.97 -23.03 -41.70
CA GLU A 165 -2.00 -24.04 -41.20
C GLU A 165 -1.00 -23.59 -40.10
N SER A 166 -0.97 -22.34 -39.64
CA SER A 166 0.02 -21.94 -38.60
C SER A 166 -0.55 -21.29 -37.33
N ARG A 167 -1.87 -21.35 -37.11
CA ARG A 167 -2.52 -20.63 -35.98
C ARG A 167 -3.39 -21.47 -35.06
N GLU A 168 -3.42 -22.80 -35.22
CA GLU A 168 -4.30 -23.68 -34.43
C GLU A 168 -3.79 -24.06 -33.02
N SER A 169 -2.66 -23.52 -32.54
CA SER A 169 -2.22 -23.77 -31.14
C SER A 169 -2.13 -22.57 -30.21
N ARG A 170 -2.34 -21.32 -30.67
CA ARG A 170 -2.05 -20.12 -29.83
C ARG A 170 -3.22 -19.44 -29.15
N PHE A 171 -4.46 -19.88 -29.38
CA PHE A 171 -5.61 -19.33 -28.67
C PHE A 171 -6.58 -20.43 -28.23
N LYS A 172 -6.05 -21.38 -27.43
CA LYS A 172 -6.87 -21.83 -26.31
C LYS A 172 -7.01 -20.62 -25.40
N THR A 173 -8.20 -20.03 -25.36
CA THR A 173 -8.61 -19.14 -24.27
C THR A 173 -8.60 -19.97 -22.99
N ASN A 174 -7.41 -20.18 -22.47
CA ASN A 174 -7.23 -20.73 -21.15
C ASN A 174 -7.76 -19.67 -20.20
N ASN A 175 -8.93 -19.92 -19.66
CA ASN A 175 -9.35 -19.38 -18.37
C ASN A 175 -8.43 -19.89 -17.23
N ALA A 176 -7.21 -20.32 -17.56
CA ALA A 176 -6.21 -20.85 -16.65
C ALA A 176 -5.52 -19.69 -15.97
N ARG A 177 -5.40 -19.80 -14.66
CA ARG A 177 -4.63 -18.85 -13.86
C ARG A 177 -3.17 -18.90 -14.33
N PHE A 178 -2.51 -17.76 -14.41
CA PHE A 178 -1.08 -17.68 -14.73
C PHE A 178 -0.24 -17.65 -13.46
N ASP A 179 1.00 -18.11 -13.53
CA ASP A 179 1.94 -17.96 -12.41
C ASP A 179 2.36 -16.50 -12.27
N ILE A 180 2.19 -15.93 -11.08
CA ILE A 180 2.55 -14.54 -10.80
C ILE A 180 4.08 -14.31 -10.89
N ASN A 181 4.87 -15.35 -10.63
CA ASN A 181 6.33 -15.23 -10.64
C ASN A 181 6.89 -15.27 -12.06
N ALA A 182 6.30 -16.07 -12.95
CA ALA A 182 6.63 -16.10 -14.38
C ALA A 182 5.90 -15.03 -15.23
N ALA A 183 4.99 -14.25 -14.63
CA ALA A 183 4.15 -13.31 -15.36
C ALA A 183 4.95 -12.21 -16.07
N ASP A 184 4.60 -11.94 -17.33
CA ASP A 184 5.05 -10.75 -18.05
C ASP A 184 4.08 -9.55 -17.89
N THR A 185 4.46 -8.38 -18.41
CA THR A 185 3.58 -7.20 -18.35
C THR A 185 2.27 -7.40 -19.12
N ALA A 186 2.26 -8.19 -20.19
CA ALA A 186 1.07 -8.42 -21.00
C ALA A 186 0.03 -9.25 -20.25
N GLN A 187 0.46 -10.30 -19.56
CA GLN A 187 -0.37 -11.13 -18.69
C GLN A 187 -0.94 -10.33 -17.52
N LEU A 188 -0.12 -9.48 -16.88
CA LEU A 188 -0.59 -8.59 -15.82
C LEU A 188 -1.64 -7.59 -16.33
N LYS A 189 -1.40 -6.99 -17.51
CA LYS A 189 -2.35 -6.05 -18.14
C LYS A 189 -3.66 -6.69 -18.59
N SER A 190 -3.72 -8.01 -18.70
CA SER A 190 -4.97 -8.72 -18.99
C SER A 190 -5.97 -8.62 -17.82
N VAL A 191 -5.49 -8.26 -16.62
CA VAL A 191 -6.34 -8.03 -15.44
C VAL A 191 -6.87 -6.59 -15.45
N TYR A 192 -8.20 -6.46 -15.46
CA TYR A 192 -8.86 -5.15 -15.49
C TYR A 192 -8.46 -4.28 -14.29
N GLY A 193 -7.95 -3.09 -14.59
CA GLY A 193 -7.41 -2.13 -13.63
C GLY A 193 -5.89 -2.11 -13.54
N ILE A 194 -5.18 -3.05 -14.18
CA ILE A 194 -3.72 -3.06 -14.26
C ILE A 194 -3.27 -2.47 -15.59
N GLY A 195 -2.77 -1.23 -15.54
CA GLY A 195 -2.10 -0.60 -16.68
C GLY A 195 -0.58 -0.76 -16.63
N GLU A 196 0.13 -0.11 -17.56
CA GLU A 196 1.60 -0.10 -17.65
C GLU A 196 2.27 0.15 -16.28
N LYS A 197 1.95 1.27 -15.64
CA LYS A 197 2.57 1.69 -14.37
C LYS A 197 2.41 0.66 -13.25
N LEU A 198 1.22 0.06 -13.14
CA LEU A 198 0.94 -0.94 -12.11
C LEU A 198 1.63 -2.26 -12.42
N SER A 199 1.65 -2.69 -13.70
CA SER A 199 2.39 -3.89 -14.12
C SER A 199 3.88 -3.77 -13.79
N GLN A 200 4.51 -2.64 -14.11
CA GLN A 200 5.92 -2.38 -13.78
C GLN A 200 6.17 -2.39 -12.27
N ARG A 201 5.23 -1.87 -11.48
CA ARG A 201 5.34 -1.88 -10.01
C ARG A 201 5.27 -3.30 -9.44
N ILE A 202 4.40 -4.14 -9.97
CA ILE A 202 4.28 -5.54 -9.57
C ILE A 202 5.58 -6.28 -9.89
N LEU A 203 6.11 -6.13 -11.11
CA LEU A 203 7.38 -6.76 -11.49
C LEU A 203 8.55 -6.25 -10.64
N LYS A 204 8.67 -4.93 -10.43
CA LYS A 204 9.72 -4.36 -9.57
C LYS A 204 9.65 -4.89 -8.15
N TYR A 205 8.45 -5.04 -7.60
CA TYR A 205 8.27 -5.58 -6.25
C TYR A 205 8.58 -7.08 -6.20
N ARG A 206 8.13 -7.86 -7.20
CA ARG A 206 8.49 -9.28 -7.37
C ARG A 206 10.01 -9.46 -7.35
N ASP A 207 10.71 -8.69 -8.18
CA ASP A 207 12.15 -8.83 -8.36
C ASP A 207 12.91 -8.42 -7.08
N ALA A 208 12.47 -7.34 -6.40
CA ALA A 208 13.06 -6.92 -5.12
C ALA A 208 12.83 -7.93 -3.98
N LEU A 209 11.68 -8.60 -4.00
CA LEU A 209 11.31 -9.64 -3.04
C LEU A 209 12.06 -10.96 -3.31
N GLY A 210 12.55 -11.20 -4.54
CA GLY A 210 13.01 -12.52 -4.96
C GLY A 210 11.87 -13.46 -5.37
N GLY A 211 10.67 -12.90 -5.58
CA GLY A 211 9.45 -13.59 -6.00
C GLY A 211 8.42 -13.77 -4.89
N PHE A 212 7.15 -13.88 -5.28
CA PHE A 212 6.03 -14.07 -4.37
C PHE A 212 5.98 -15.50 -3.86
N VAL A 213 6.04 -15.67 -2.54
CA VAL A 213 5.78 -16.94 -1.87
C VAL A 213 4.29 -17.09 -1.59
N THR A 214 3.59 -15.99 -1.34
CA THR A 214 2.14 -15.99 -1.13
C THR A 214 1.46 -14.88 -1.94
N LEU A 215 0.19 -15.08 -2.28
CA LEU A 215 -0.59 -14.07 -2.99
C LEU A 215 -0.94 -12.87 -2.09
N GLU A 216 -0.89 -13.03 -0.77
CA GLU A 216 -1.13 -11.97 0.22
C GLU A 216 -0.12 -10.84 0.06
N GLN A 217 1.11 -11.14 -0.34
CA GLN A 217 2.15 -10.14 -0.58
C GLN A 217 1.77 -9.12 -1.66
N LEU A 218 0.81 -9.42 -2.54
CA LEU A 218 0.27 -8.46 -3.50
C LEU A 218 -0.41 -7.25 -2.82
N THR A 219 -0.95 -7.41 -1.60
CA THR A 219 -1.57 -6.29 -0.86
C THR A 219 -0.52 -5.33 -0.30
N GLU A 220 0.75 -5.72 -0.26
CA GLU A 220 1.84 -4.91 0.28
C GLU A 220 2.45 -3.96 -0.77
N ILE A 221 2.03 -4.12 -2.03
CA ILE A 221 2.50 -3.30 -3.15
C ILE A 221 1.80 -1.93 -3.08
N TYR A 222 2.59 -0.88 -2.86
CA TYR A 222 2.06 0.48 -2.76
C TYR A 222 1.25 0.88 -4.02
N GLY A 223 0.07 1.46 -3.80
CA GLY A 223 -0.78 1.99 -4.87
C GLY A 223 -1.42 0.93 -5.78
N LEU A 224 -1.49 -0.32 -5.34
CA LEU A 224 -2.45 -1.29 -5.85
C LEU A 224 -3.74 -1.17 -5.03
N ASP A 225 -4.86 -0.91 -5.71
CA ASP A 225 -6.18 -0.90 -5.08
C ASP A 225 -6.57 -2.33 -4.66
N THR A 226 -7.21 -2.47 -3.49
CA THR A 226 -7.76 -3.74 -2.98
C THR A 226 -8.61 -4.47 -4.03
N ALA A 227 -9.42 -3.76 -4.81
CA ALA A 227 -10.24 -4.36 -5.87
C ALA A 227 -9.40 -4.96 -6.99
N VAL A 228 -8.28 -4.32 -7.34
CA VAL A 228 -7.32 -4.82 -8.33
C VAL A 228 -6.59 -6.05 -7.78
N VAL A 229 -6.16 -6.03 -6.52
CA VAL A 229 -5.54 -7.18 -5.87
C VAL A 229 -6.49 -8.38 -5.85
N THR A 230 -7.76 -8.20 -5.49
CA THR A 230 -8.75 -9.28 -5.49
C THR A 230 -8.91 -9.91 -6.87
N ARG A 231 -9.01 -9.10 -7.93
CA ARG A 231 -9.08 -9.62 -9.32
C ARG A 231 -7.80 -10.35 -9.72
N LEU A 232 -6.63 -9.80 -9.34
CA LEU A 232 -5.34 -10.41 -9.62
C LEU A 232 -5.23 -11.77 -8.92
N LYS A 233 -5.60 -11.87 -7.64
CA LYS A 233 -5.64 -13.13 -6.89
C LYS A 233 -6.52 -14.19 -7.55
N THR A 234 -7.64 -13.81 -8.16
CA THR A 234 -8.50 -14.75 -8.91
C THR A 234 -7.84 -15.24 -10.21
N LYS A 235 -6.98 -14.44 -10.84
CA LYS A 235 -6.39 -14.72 -12.15
C LYS A 235 -4.96 -15.27 -12.10
N CYS A 236 -4.27 -15.18 -10.96
CA CYS A 236 -2.93 -15.74 -10.80
C CYS A 236 -2.85 -16.78 -9.67
N VAL A 237 -1.75 -17.52 -9.67
CA VAL A 237 -1.34 -18.49 -8.65
C VAL A 237 0.15 -18.33 -8.38
N VAL A 238 0.60 -18.79 -7.21
CA VAL A 238 2.02 -19.13 -6.98
C VAL A 238 2.13 -20.63 -7.15
N LEU A 239 3.06 -21.10 -7.97
CA LEU A 239 3.25 -22.54 -8.18
C LEU A 239 3.81 -23.21 -6.90
N PRO A 240 3.37 -24.43 -6.53
CA PRO A 240 3.79 -25.11 -5.30
C PRO A 240 5.30 -25.40 -5.21
N ASP A 241 5.96 -25.55 -6.35
CA ASP A 241 7.39 -25.80 -6.50
C ASP A 241 8.22 -24.51 -6.61
N PHE A 242 7.58 -23.34 -6.55
CA PHE A 242 8.28 -22.06 -6.59
C PHE A 242 9.32 -21.98 -5.46
N ARG A 243 10.51 -21.48 -5.80
CA ARG A 243 11.59 -21.21 -4.85
C ARG A 243 12.01 -19.75 -5.02
N PRO A 244 11.87 -18.92 -3.98
CA PRO A 244 12.29 -17.53 -4.08
C PRO A 244 13.83 -17.43 -4.19
N ASP A 245 14.29 -16.31 -4.73
CA ASP A 245 15.71 -15.94 -4.64
C ASP A 245 16.05 -15.68 -3.16
N ARG A 246 17.05 -16.43 -2.65
CA ARG A 246 17.40 -16.42 -1.23
C ARG A 246 18.71 -15.67 -0.99
N ILE A 247 18.73 -14.85 0.06
CA ILE A 247 19.89 -14.07 0.47
C ILE A 247 20.65 -14.85 1.54
N ASN A 248 21.95 -15.09 1.31
CA ASN A 248 22.83 -15.64 2.33
C ASN A 248 23.07 -14.59 3.42
N ILE A 249 22.56 -14.80 4.64
CA ILE A 249 22.66 -13.84 5.75
C ILE A 249 24.06 -13.75 6.36
N ASN A 250 24.89 -14.78 6.19
CA ASN A 250 26.27 -14.78 6.69
C ASN A 250 27.21 -14.03 5.74
N GLN A 251 26.92 -14.03 4.44
CA GLN A 251 27.77 -13.45 3.41
C GLN A 251 27.30 -12.08 2.89
N ALA A 252 25.99 -11.79 2.92
CA ALA A 252 25.44 -10.55 2.37
C ALA A 252 25.92 -9.30 3.13
N ASP A 253 26.14 -8.21 2.40
CA ASP A 253 26.45 -6.91 2.95
C ASP A 253 25.16 -6.14 3.34
N GLU A 254 25.30 -5.03 4.09
CA GLU A 254 24.16 -4.21 4.52
C GLU A 254 23.33 -3.75 3.32
N LYS A 255 23.97 -3.42 2.19
CA LYS A 255 23.30 -2.92 0.99
C LYS A 255 22.45 -4.00 0.31
N ARG A 256 22.97 -5.23 0.16
CA ARG A 256 22.22 -6.35 -0.42
C ARG A 256 21.02 -6.73 0.44
N LEU A 257 21.19 -6.75 1.77
CA LEU A 257 20.08 -6.96 2.70
C LEU A 257 19.06 -5.82 2.57
N ALA A 258 19.51 -4.56 2.58
CA ALA A 258 18.65 -3.37 2.47
C ALA A 258 17.82 -3.30 1.19
N ALA A 259 18.23 -3.98 0.12
CA ALA A 259 17.47 -4.04 -1.13
C ALA A 259 16.16 -4.84 -1.01
N HIS A 260 16.06 -5.74 -0.03
CA HIS A 260 14.88 -6.57 0.15
C HIS A 260 13.75 -5.79 0.88
N PRO A 261 12.48 -5.85 0.43
CA PRO A 261 11.38 -5.07 0.98
C PRO A 261 11.18 -5.15 2.51
N TYR A 262 11.44 -6.32 3.10
CA TYR A 262 11.35 -6.56 4.55
C TYR A 262 12.63 -6.26 5.34
N LEU A 263 13.79 -6.14 4.68
CA LEU A 263 15.08 -5.93 5.32
C LEU A 263 15.61 -4.51 5.09
N LYS A 264 14.72 -3.50 5.12
CA LYS A 264 15.09 -2.08 4.97
C LYS A 264 16.34 -1.73 5.81
N SER A 265 17.06 -0.67 5.43
CA SER A 265 18.38 -0.31 5.98
C SER A 265 18.55 -0.47 7.50
N GLY A 266 17.54 -0.12 8.31
CA GLY A 266 17.57 -0.31 9.75
C GLY A 266 17.72 -1.78 10.18
N VAL A 267 16.89 -2.66 9.62
CA VAL A 267 16.96 -4.11 9.91
C VAL A 267 18.25 -4.71 9.38
N ALA A 268 18.65 -4.36 8.15
CA ALA A 268 19.92 -4.82 7.56
C ALA A 268 21.12 -4.49 8.44
N ARG A 269 21.20 -3.25 8.95
CA ARG A 269 22.28 -2.81 9.84
C ARG A 269 22.33 -3.63 11.13
N ILE A 270 21.17 -3.89 11.73
CA ILE A 270 21.10 -4.67 12.97
C ILE A 270 21.57 -6.10 12.73
N ILE A 271 21.17 -6.72 11.62
CA ILE A 271 21.61 -8.10 11.25
C ILE A 271 23.12 -8.16 11.08
N VAL A 272 23.71 -7.21 10.34
CA VAL A 272 25.17 -7.16 10.11
C VAL A 272 25.92 -6.89 11.42
N ALA A 273 25.42 -5.98 12.26
CA ALA A 273 26.02 -5.69 13.57
C ALA A 273 25.98 -6.90 14.49
N TYR A 274 24.85 -7.62 14.53
CA TYR A 274 24.72 -8.85 15.30
C TYR A 274 25.68 -9.93 14.81
N ARG A 275 25.76 -10.15 13.49
CA ARG A 275 26.71 -11.09 12.87
C ARG A 275 28.16 -10.77 13.25
N PHE A 276 28.52 -9.49 13.27
CA PHE A 276 29.86 -9.05 13.65
C PHE A 276 30.17 -9.30 15.14
N GLN A 277 29.18 -9.12 16.03
CA GLN A 277 29.36 -9.26 17.48
C GLN A 277 29.29 -10.71 17.97
N HIS A 278 28.46 -11.54 17.34
CA HIS A 278 28.14 -12.90 17.81
C HIS A 278 28.64 -14.01 16.87
N GLY A 279 29.15 -13.66 15.69
CA GLY A 279 29.58 -14.60 14.66
C GLY A 279 28.45 -14.97 13.69
N GLU A 280 28.70 -16.00 12.89
CA GLU A 280 27.76 -16.49 11.87
C GLU A 280 26.48 -17.07 12.49
N PHE A 281 25.37 -16.85 11.80
CA PHE A 281 24.09 -17.49 12.10
C PHE A 281 24.15 -18.97 11.73
N ARG A 282 23.68 -19.84 12.63
CA ARG A 282 23.59 -21.30 12.43
C ARG A 282 22.20 -21.74 11.99
N SER A 283 21.20 -20.89 12.22
CA SER A 283 19.83 -21.06 11.78
C SER A 283 19.23 -19.69 11.44
N VAL A 284 18.25 -19.66 10.53
CA VAL A 284 17.45 -18.45 10.29
C VAL A 284 16.70 -18.02 11.56
N ASP A 285 16.34 -18.98 12.43
CA ASP A 285 15.72 -18.68 13.73
C ASP A 285 16.64 -17.92 14.70
N ASP A 286 17.96 -17.93 14.48
CA ASP A 286 18.89 -17.15 15.30
C ASP A 286 18.63 -15.64 15.19
N LEU A 287 17.95 -15.18 14.13
CA LEU A 287 17.48 -13.80 14.01
C LEU A 287 16.56 -13.38 15.16
N ARG A 288 15.88 -14.31 15.82
CA ARG A 288 15.03 -14.03 17.00
C ARG A 288 15.83 -13.63 18.24
N LYS A 289 17.13 -13.92 18.27
CA LYS A 289 18.04 -13.50 19.34
C LYS A 289 18.39 -12.01 19.27
N ILE A 290 18.13 -11.39 18.13
CA ILE A 290 18.36 -9.95 17.91
C ILE A 290 17.27 -9.16 18.63
N GLN A 291 17.65 -8.45 19.70
CA GLN A 291 16.73 -7.55 20.39
C GLN A 291 16.33 -6.37 19.47
N GLY A 292 15.01 -6.10 19.38
CA GLY A 292 14.47 -5.02 18.56
C GLY A 292 14.05 -5.40 17.14
N LEU A 293 14.20 -6.68 16.75
CA LEU A 293 13.66 -7.19 15.49
C LEU A 293 12.25 -7.77 15.71
N ASP A 294 11.25 -7.28 14.97
CA ASP A 294 9.87 -7.76 15.07
C ASP A 294 9.78 -9.23 14.60
N PRO A 295 9.28 -10.16 15.45
CA PRO A 295 9.09 -11.56 15.06
C PRO A 295 8.27 -11.73 13.77
N LYS A 296 7.29 -10.86 13.51
CA LYS A 296 6.47 -10.91 12.28
C LYS A 296 7.30 -10.65 11.03
N ILE A 297 8.32 -9.79 11.12
CA ILE A 297 9.23 -9.54 10.00
C ILE A 297 10.11 -10.77 9.77
N ILE A 298 10.56 -11.42 10.84
CA ILE A 298 11.36 -12.65 10.78
C ILE A 298 10.58 -13.76 10.05
N ASP A 299 9.31 -13.95 10.41
CA ASP A 299 8.45 -14.96 9.77
C ASP A 299 8.26 -14.68 8.27
N LYS A 300 8.10 -13.41 7.90
CA LYS A 300 7.96 -12.99 6.50
C LYS A 300 9.25 -13.12 5.68
N ILE A 301 10.40 -12.84 6.27
CA ILE A 301 11.70 -12.88 5.58
C ILE A 301 12.27 -14.30 5.53
N ALA A 302 11.94 -15.17 6.49
CA ALA A 302 12.49 -16.52 6.60
C ALA A 302 12.55 -17.31 5.27
N PRO A 303 11.51 -17.36 4.40
CA PRO A 303 11.59 -18.09 3.14
C PRO A 303 12.59 -17.50 2.12
N TYR A 304 13.01 -16.25 2.32
CA TYR A 304 13.95 -15.50 1.47
C TYR A 304 15.39 -15.54 1.97
N LEU A 305 15.68 -16.33 3.02
CA LEU A 305 17.01 -16.39 3.62
C LEU A 305 17.65 -17.77 3.47
N THR A 306 18.98 -17.76 3.39
CA THR A 306 19.83 -18.94 3.52
C THR A 306 21.02 -18.61 4.41
N LEU A 307 21.71 -19.64 4.89
CA LEU A 307 22.95 -19.53 5.66
C LEU A 307 24.17 -19.58 4.75
#